data_AF-A0A976KPP9-F1
#
_entry.id   AF-A0A976KPP9-F1
#
_cell.length_a   1.000
_cell.length_b   1.000
_cell.length_c   1.000
_cell.angle_alpha   90.00
_cell.angle_beta   90.00
_cell.angle_gamma   90.00
#
_symmetry.space_group_name_H-M   'P 1'
#
loop_
_entity.id
_entity.type
_entity.pdbx_description
1 polymer ?
#
loop_
_entity_poly.entity_id
_entity_poly.type
_entity_poly.pdbx_seq_one_letter_code
_entity_poly.pdbx_strand_id
1 'polypeptide(L)'
;MNMNGNGSDNKPDWMNSARDRKTPYTDEEIDTFVEDYIPGLDEQEWLSMTSEHGEENARKKIRAAFVKMDERNLVNITPEGSVN
;
A
#
# COMPACT_ATOMS: atom_id res chain seq x y z
N MET A 1 25.10 39.23 -11.62
CA MET A 1 23.96 38.40 -11.17
C MET A 1 23.18 37.98 -12.40
N ASN A 2 22.84 36.70 -12.54
CA ASN A 2 21.78 36.27 -13.44
C ASN A 2 21.22 34.93 -12.95
N MET A 3 20.20 34.98 -12.08
CA MET A 3 19.48 33.81 -11.59
C MET A 3 18.20 33.65 -12.43
N ASN A 4 18.32 33.03 -13.61
CA ASN A 4 17.15 32.65 -14.39
C ASN A 4 16.76 31.22 -14.02
N GLY A 5 15.55 31.07 -13.47
CA GLY A 5 15.08 29.81 -12.95
C GLY A 5 14.62 28.84 -14.02
N ASN A 6 14.82 27.55 -13.75
CA ASN A 6 13.76 26.59 -13.89
C ASN A 6 13.94 25.54 -12.80
N GLY A 7 13.28 25.75 -11.66
CA GLY A 7 13.21 24.75 -10.58
C GLY A 7 12.26 23.63 -10.99
N SER A 8 12.64 22.84 -12.00
CA SER A 8 11.97 21.57 -12.26
C SER A 8 12.18 20.69 -11.03
N ASP A 9 11.10 20.36 -10.33
CA ASP A 9 11.04 19.37 -9.23
C ASP A 9 11.29 17.94 -9.76
N ASN A 10 12.39 17.77 -10.49
CA ASN A 10 12.98 16.50 -10.85
C ASN A 10 13.60 15.90 -9.57
N LYS A 11 12.73 15.51 -8.63
CA LYS A 11 13.10 14.57 -7.57
C LYS A 11 13.78 13.39 -8.26
N PRO A 12 15.03 13.09 -7.91
CA PRO A 12 15.78 12.06 -8.62
C PRO A 12 15.06 10.72 -8.48
N ASP A 13 15.22 9.82 -9.45
CA ASP A 13 14.41 8.61 -9.54
C ASP A 13 14.46 7.69 -8.29
N TRP A 14 15.50 7.82 -7.45
CA TRP A 14 15.63 7.13 -6.16
C TRP A 14 14.77 7.73 -5.03
N MET A 15 14.22 8.94 -5.19
CA MET A 15 13.19 9.50 -4.31
C MET A 15 11.77 9.06 -4.72
N ASN A 16 11.62 8.36 -5.85
CA ASN A 16 10.33 7.84 -6.29
C ASN A 16 10.13 6.43 -5.73
N SER A 17 9.58 6.33 -4.51
CA SER A 17 9.30 5.04 -3.84
C SER A 17 8.43 4.10 -4.66
N ALA A 18 7.57 4.62 -5.55
CA ALA A 18 6.79 3.81 -6.49
C ALA A 18 7.67 3.07 -7.53
N ARG A 19 8.97 3.39 -7.65
CA ARG A 19 9.95 2.64 -8.45
C ARG A 19 10.77 1.61 -7.66
N ASP A 20 10.73 1.56 -6.34
CA ASP A 20 11.63 0.72 -5.53
C ASP A 20 11.27 -0.76 -5.54
N ARG A 21 10.05 -1.11 -5.13
CA ARG A 21 9.58 -2.51 -5.09
C ARG A 21 9.34 -3.05 -6.51
N LYS A 22 9.95 -4.20 -6.83
CA LYS A 22 9.93 -4.85 -8.16
C LYS A 22 8.52 -5.32 -8.61
N THR A 23 7.80 -5.95 -7.69
CA THR A 23 6.72 -6.94 -7.88
C THR A 23 5.52 -6.64 -6.96
N PRO A 24 4.37 -7.35 -7.05
CA PRO A 24 3.41 -7.39 -5.94
C PRO A 24 4.09 -7.81 -4.62
N TYR A 25 3.49 -7.46 -3.49
CA TYR A 25 3.87 -8.09 -2.21
C TYR A 25 3.46 -9.56 -2.17
N THR A 26 4.24 -10.40 -1.49
CA THR A 26 3.86 -11.79 -1.21
C THR A 26 2.79 -11.87 -0.14
N ASP A 27 2.10 -13.02 -0.05
CA ASP A 27 1.15 -13.26 1.03
C ASP A 27 1.81 -13.16 2.42
N GLU A 28 3.06 -13.61 2.56
CA GLU A 28 3.84 -13.54 3.81
C GLU A 28 4.21 -12.10 4.21
N GLU A 29 4.57 -11.25 3.23
CA GLU A 29 4.82 -9.83 3.45
C GLU A 29 3.55 -9.10 3.90
N ILE A 30 2.41 -9.39 3.26
CA ILE A 30 1.12 -8.80 3.60
C ILE A 30 0.66 -9.25 4.99
N ASP A 31 0.81 -10.53 5.34
CA ASP A 31 0.46 -11.05 6.67
C ASP A 31 1.36 -10.42 7.76
N THR A 32 2.65 -10.18 7.46
CA THR A 32 3.56 -9.41 8.33
C THR A 32 3.05 -7.98 8.54
N PHE A 33 2.64 -7.28 7.47
CA PHE A 33 2.09 -5.93 7.59
C PHE A 33 0.79 -5.89 8.41
N VAL A 34 -0.05 -6.93 8.37
CA VAL A 34 -1.26 -7.02 9.19
C VAL A 34 -0.91 -7.12 10.68
N GLU A 35 0.02 -8.00 11.06
CA GLU A 35 0.43 -8.15 12.46
C GLU A 35 1.22 -6.92 12.98
N ASP A 36 2.02 -6.24 12.16
CA ASP A 36 2.70 -4.98 12.53
C ASP A 36 1.74 -3.78 12.61
N TYR A 37 0.65 -3.78 11.83
CA TYR A 37 -0.32 -2.68 11.77
C TYR A 37 -1.30 -2.69 12.95
N ILE A 38 -1.75 -3.87 13.40
CA ILE A 38 -2.75 -3.99 14.48
C ILE A 38 -2.30 -3.30 15.79
N PRO A 39 -1.05 -3.45 16.28
CA PRO A 39 -0.55 -2.73 17.46
C PRO A 39 -0.47 -1.20 17.29
N GLY A 40 -0.53 -0.70 16.05
CA GLY A 40 -0.53 0.73 15.73
C GLY A 40 -1.92 1.37 15.59
N LEU A 41 -3.00 0.57 15.65
CA LEU A 41 -4.38 1.06 15.66
C LEU A 41 -4.75 1.63 17.04
N ASP A 42 -5.76 2.52 17.08
CA ASP A 42 -6.39 2.88 18.35
C ASP A 42 -7.10 1.64 18.95
N GLU A 43 -7.01 1.48 20.27
CA GLU A 43 -7.60 0.34 20.97
C GLU A 43 -9.12 0.23 20.73
N GLN A 44 -9.83 1.36 20.61
CA GLN A 44 -11.26 1.38 20.31
C GLN A 44 -11.56 1.04 18.85
N GLU A 45 -10.69 1.41 17.90
CA GLU A 45 -10.84 1.02 16.49
C GLU A 45 -10.69 -0.50 16.33
N TRP A 46 -9.65 -1.08 16.92
CA TRP A 46 -9.45 -2.53 16.91
C TRP A 46 -10.55 -3.27 17.66
N LEU A 47 -10.94 -2.80 18.85
CA LEU A 47 -12.04 -3.39 19.62
C LEU A 47 -13.38 -3.30 18.87
N SER A 48 -13.65 -2.20 18.18
CA SER A 48 -14.85 -2.02 17.36
C SER A 48 -14.87 -3.01 16.18
N MET A 49 -13.78 -3.09 15.41
CA MET A 49 -13.67 -4.02 14.28
C MET A 49 -13.79 -5.49 14.69
N THR A 50 -13.15 -5.87 15.80
CA THR A 50 -13.21 -7.25 16.32
C THR A 50 -14.55 -7.58 16.97
N SER A 51 -15.24 -6.60 17.56
CA SER A 51 -16.61 -6.78 18.08
C SER A 51 -17.66 -6.92 16.98
N GLU A 52 -17.50 -6.21 15.85
CA GLU A 52 -18.45 -6.27 14.72
C GLU A 52 -18.28 -7.54 13.88
N HIS A 53 -17.03 -7.96 13.62
CA HIS A 53 -16.73 -9.03 12.65
C HIS A 53 -16.11 -10.31 13.25
N GLY A 54 -15.59 -10.24 14.47
CA GLY A 54 -14.66 -11.24 15.03
C GLY A 54 -13.21 -11.02 14.57
N GLU A 55 -12.25 -11.42 15.40
CA GLU A 55 -10.81 -11.17 15.22
C GLU A 55 -10.26 -11.67 13.87
N GLU A 56 -10.62 -12.89 13.47
CA GLU A 56 -10.19 -13.50 12.20
C GLU A 56 -10.69 -12.70 10.98
N ASN A 57 -11.95 -12.24 11.01
CA ASN A 57 -12.52 -11.47 9.90
C ASN A 57 -12.00 -10.03 9.91
N ALA A 58 -11.73 -9.44 11.08
CA ALA A 58 -11.06 -8.15 11.20
C ALA A 58 -9.65 -8.20 10.57
N ARG A 59 -8.83 -9.21 10.90
CA ARG A 59 -7.55 -9.48 10.22
C ARG A 59 -7.71 -9.61 8.70
N LYS A 60 -8.64 -10.45 8.24
CA LYS A 60 -8.93 -10.64 6.80
C LYS A 60 -9.33 -9.33 6.10
N LYS A 61 -10.07 -8.44 6.78
CA LYS A 61 -10.49 -7.13 6.26
C LYS A 61 -9.31 -6.17 6.10
N ILE A 62 -8.39 -6.14 7.09
CA ILE A 62 -7.13 -5.38 7.01
C ILE A 62 -6.23 -5.93 5.89
N ARG A 63 -6.06 -7.26 5.82
CA ARG A 63 -5.32 -7.95 4.76
C ARG A 63 -5.83 -7.58 3.36
N ALA A 64 -7.14 -7.63 3.16
CA ALA A 64 -7.78 -7.25 1.91
C ALA A 64 -7.60 -5.76 1.58
N ALA A 65 -7.50 -4.89 2.59
CA ALA A 65 -7.20 -3.48 2.40
C ALA A 65 -5.75 -3.28 1.89
N PHE A 66 -4.75 -3.97 2.48
CA PHE A 66 -3.37 -3.95 1.97
C PHE A 66 -3.26 -4.47 0.52
N VAL A 67 -3.91 -5.61 0.20
CA VAL A 67 -4.00 -6.14 -1.17
C VAL A 67 -4.59 -5.11 -2.15
N LYS A 68 -5.60 -4.35 -1.72
CA LYS A 68 -6.25 -3.31 -2.54
C LYS A 68 -5.42 -2.02 -2.68
N MET A 69 -4.60 -1.69 -1.68
CA MET A 69 -3.73 -0.51 -1.72
C MET A 69 -2.44 -0.74 -2.52
N ASP A 70 -2.02 -2.00 -2.72
CA ASP A 70 -0.88 -2.33 -3.56
C ASP A 70 -1.19 -2.10 -5.06
N GLU A 71 -0.77 -0.96 -5.59
CA GLU A 71 -0.88 -0.58 -7.02
C GLU A 71 -0.30 -1.62 -7.99
N ARG A 72 0.65 -2.45 -7.54
CA ARG A 72 1.28 -3.51 -8.34
C ARG A 72 0.61 -4.88 -8.15
N ASN A 73 -0.44 -4.98 -7.33
CA ASN A 73 -1.15 -6.24 -7.18
C ASN A 73 -1.92 -6.58 -8.47
N LEU A 74 -1.99 -7.86 -8.82
CA LEU A 74 -2.62 -8.34 -10.06
C LEU A 74 -4.11 -7.98 -10.15
N VAL A 75 -4.81 -7.80 -9.03
CA VAL A 75 -6.21 -7.31 -9.00
C VAL A 75 -6.35 -5.80 -9.27
N ASN A 76 -5.26 -5.03 -9.16
CA ASN A 76 -5.27 -3.57 -9.34
C ASN A 76 -4.55 -3.12 -10.63
N ILE A 77 -3.74 -3.99 -11.25
CA ILE A 77 -3.11 -3.72 -12.55
C ILE A 77 -4.18 -3.69 -13.64
N THR A 78 -4.49 -2.48 -14.11
CA THR A 78 -5.21 -2.30 -15.37
C THR A 78 -4.22 -2.60 -16.51
N PRO A 79 -4.55 -3.44 -17.51
CA PRO A 79 -3.65 -3.70 -18.62
C PRO A 79 -3.47 -2.44 -19.49
N GLU A 80 -2.32 -1.78 -19.33
CA GLU A 80 -1.81 -0.70 -20.20
C GLU A 80 -1.47 -1.28 -21.59
N GLY A 81 -2.51 -1.54 -22.38
CA GLY A 81 -2.36 -2.14 -23.71
C GLY A 81 -3.69 -2.21 -24.45
N SER A 82 -3.95 -1.25 -25.33
CA SER A 82 -4.95 -1.42 -26.39
C SER A 82 -4.46 -2.51 -27.33
N VAL A 83 -5.18 -3.64 -27.38
CA VAL A 83 -4.93 -4.70 -28.36
C VAL A 83 -5.33 -4.20 -29.76
N ASN A 84 -4.34 -3.76 -30.52
CA ASN A 84 -4.44 -3.48 -31.97
C ASN A 84 -4.03 -4.72 -32.77
#